data_AF-A0A251V3E7-F1
#
_entry.id   AF-A0A251V3E7-F1
#
_cell.length_a   1.000
_cell.length_b   1.000
_cell.length_c   1.000
_cell.angle_alpha   90.00
_cell.angle_beta   90.00
_cell.angle_gamma   90.00
#
_symmetry.space_group_name_H-M   'P 1'
#
loop_
_entity.id
_entity.type
_entity.pdbx_description
1 polymer ?
#
loop_
_entity_poly.entity_id
_entity_poly.type
_entity_poly.pdbx_seq_one_letter_code
_entity_poly.pdbx_strand_id
1 'polypeptide(L)'
;MSFTDFKFSEKVYGDPRKYPGHEEVLKFLTDLATHFELTELIRFNTLVTHVAEVFESDIIEFVVESNMNGVISVEVLDAVVVCNGHDAQPRLATDIPAKKILNPFYSKIYQLPRHTYLT
;
A
#
# COMPACT_ATOMS: atom_id res chain seq x y z
N MET A 1 -8.78 -3.75 -13.89
CA MET A 1 -7.51 -4.24 -13.30
C MET A 1 -7.09 -5.53 -14.01
N SER A 2 -6.73 -5.46 -15.29
CA SER A 2 -6.22 -6.61 -16.04
C SER A 2 -4.98 -6.15 -16.78
N PHE A 3 -3.91 -6.93 -16.70
CA PHE A 3 -2.66 -6.64 -17.40
C PHE A 3 -2.60 -7.41 -18.71
N THR A 4 -1.73 -6.99 -19.63
CA THR A 4 -1.58 -7.61 -20.96
C THR A 4 -0.92 -8.98 -20.86
N ASP A 5 0.04 -9.12 -19.95
CA ASP A 5 0.81 -10.31 -19.60
C ASP A 5 0.19 -11.14 -18.47
N PHE A 6 -0.67 -10.54 -17.64
CA PHE A 6 -1.39 -11.24 -16.57
C PHE A 6 -2.84 -10.77 -16.48
N LYS A 7 -3.73 -11.50 -17.17
CA LYS A 7 -5.14 -11.12 -17.26
C LYS A 7 -5.97 -11.61 -16.08
N PHE A 8 -6.88 -10.74 -15.63
CA PHE A 8 -7.83 -11.02 -14.57
C PHE A 8 -8.98 -11.92 -15.07
N SER A 9 -9.48 -11.66 -16.27
CA SER A 9 -10.64 -12.34 -16.87
C SER A 9 -10.41 -13.80 -17.21
N GLU A 10 -9.16 -14.23 -17.32
CA GLU A 10 -8.80 -15.62 -17.64
C GLU A 10 -8.75 -16.51 -16.38
N LYS A 11 -9.03 -15.93 -15.21
CA LYS A 11 -8.92 -16.58 -13.91
C LYS A 11 -10.22 -16.43 -13.12
N VAL A 12 -10.44 -17.33 -12.15
CA VAL A 12 -11.64 -17.37 -11.32
C VAL A 12 -11.24 -17.16 -9.86
N TYR A 13 -11.68 -16.02 -9.29
CA TYR A 13 -11.27 -15.58 -7.95
C TYR A 13 -12.37 -15.66 -6.89
N GLY A 14 -13.57 -16.09 -7.27
CA GLY A 14 -14.75 -16.07 -6.42
C GLY A 14 -15.93 -15.54 -7.20
N ASP A 15 -16.46 -14.40 -6.76
CA ASP A 15 -17.68 -13.83 -7.32
C ASP A 15 -17.54 -13.52 -8.83
N PRO A 16 -18.43 -14.06 -9.70
CA PRO A 16 -18.35 -13.87 -11.14
C PRO A 16 -18.85 -12.50 -11.62
N ARG A 17 -19.30 -11.61 -10.73
CA ARG A 17 -19.77 -10.27 -11.08
C ARG A 17 -18.66 -9.45 -11.72
N LYS A 18 -19.06 -8.54 -12.62
CA LYS A 18 -18.15 -7.68 -13.40
C LYS A 18 -17.29 -6.74 -12.55
N TYR A 19 -17.78 -6.37 -11.37
CA TYR A 19 -17.08 -5.50 -10.42
C TYR A 19 -16.58 -6.36 -9.25
N PRO A 20 -15.29 -6.75 -9.25
CA PRO A 20 -14.74 -7.58 -8.19
C PRO A 20 -14.71 -6.81 -6.86
N GLY A 21 -14.91 -7.53 -5.76
CA GLY A 21 -14.70 -7.02 -4.42
C GLY A 21 -13.20 -6.96 -4.08
N HIS A 22 -12.90 -6.47 -2.87
CA HIS A 22 -11.52 -6.39 -2.39
C HIS A 22 -10.88 -7.77 -2.19
N GLU A 23 -11.68 -8.80 -1.87
CA GLU A 23 -11.21 -10.18 -1.74
C GLU A 23 -10.74 -10.77 -3.08
N GLU A 24 -11.53 -10.60 -4.16
CA GLU A 24 -11.12 -11.06 -5.48
C GLU A 24 -9.89 -10.32 -6.00
N VAL A 25 -9.81 -9.01 -5.76
CA VAL A 25 -8.63 -8.21 -6.14
C VAL A 25 -7.40 -8.64 -5.36
N LEU A 26 -7.53 -8.93 -4.06
CA LEU A 26 -6.42 -9.42 -3.23
C LEU A 26 -5.88 -10.76 -3.77
N LYS A 27 -6.76 -11.72 -4.06
CA LYS A 27 -6.33 -13.02 -4.64
C LYS A 27 -5.61 -12.84 -5.97
N PHE A 28 -6.12 -11.98 -6.83
CA PHE A 28 -5.46 -11.68 -8.11
C PHE A 28 -4.06 -11.09 -7.94
N LEU A 29 -3.87 -10.15 -7.01
CA LEU A 29 -2.56 -9.56 -6.75
C LEU A 29 -1.60 -10.56 -6.12
N THR A 30 -2.08 -11.42 -5.22
CA THR A 30 -1.28 -12.51 -4.64
C THR A 30 -0.84 -13.51 -5.70
N ASP A 31 -1.74 -13.91 -6.60
CA ASP A 31 -1.42 -14.80 -7.73
C ASP A 31 -0.41 -14.15 -8.68
N LEU A 32 -0.58 -12.86 -8.96
CA LEU A 32 0.36 -12.11 -9.81
C LEU A 32 1.76 -12.10 -9.18
N ALA A 33 1.87 -11.76 -7.90
CA ALA A 33 3.14 -11.76 -7.19
C ALA A 33 3.79 -13.14 -7.14
N THR A 34 2.99 -14.19 -6.98
CA THR A 34 3.47 -15.57 -6.98
C THR A 34 3.92 -16.02 -8.37
N HIS A 35 3.16 -15.69 -9.42
CA HIS A 35 3.46 -16.08 -10.80
C HIS A 35 4.78 -15.50 -11.31
N PHE A 36 5.09 -14.26 -10.93
CA PHE A 36 6.34 -13.58 -11.27
C PHE A 36 7.44 -13.73 -10.20
N GLU A 37 7.24 -14.63 -9.23
CA GLU A 37 8.21 -14.93 -8.15
C GLU A 37 8.62 -13.69 -7.32
N LEU A 38 7.77 -12.65 -7.29
CA LEU A 38 8.03 -11.40 -6.58
C LEU A 38 7.93 -11.56 -5.07
N THR A 39 7.15 -12.52 -4.59
CA THR A 39 6.96 -12.76 -3.15
C THR A 39 8.28 -13.02 -2.43
N GLU A 40 9.24 -13.67 -3.08
CA GLU A 40 10.56 -13.97 -2.50
C GLU A 40 11.47 -12.74 -2.40
N LEU A 41 11.18 -11.69 -3.20
CA LEU A 41 11.93 -10.44 -3.21
C LEU A 41 11.40 -9.43 -2.19
N ILE A 42 10.23 -9.69 -1.59
CA ILE A 42 9.54 -8.74 -0.70
C ILE A 42 9.85 -9.06 0.77
N ARG A 43 10.38 -8.07 1.50
CA ARG A 43 10.46 -8.10 2.97
C ARG A 43 9.18 -7.52 3.58
N PHE A 44 8.24 -8.40 3.94
CA PHE A 44 7.02 -7.99 4.66
C PHE A 44 7.31 -7.59 6.11
N ASN A 45 6.43 -6.77 6.69
CA ASN A 45 6.57 -6.23 8.06
C ASN A 45 7.86 -5.42 8.27
N THR A 46 8.35 -4.79 7.20
CA THR A 46 9.55 -3.94 7.20
C THR A 46 9.14 -2.53 6.81
N LEU A 47 9.29 -1.58 7.73
CA LEU A 47 9.03 -0.16 7.49
C LEU A 47 10.33 0.53 7.12
N VAL A 48 10.41 1.11 5.93
CA VAL A 48 11.51 2.04 5.59
C VAL A 48 11.30 3.33 6.36
N THR A 49 12.27 3.71 7.21
CA THR A 49 12.20 4.88 8.08
C THR A 49 12.99 6.06 7.55
N HIS A 50 14.04 5.81 6.77
CA HIS A 50 14.90 6.85 6.22
C HIS A 50 15.52 6.42 4.89
N VAL A 51 15.64 7.37 3.97
CA VAL A 51 16.37 7.21 2.70
C VAL A 51 17.15 8.50 2.49
N ALA A 52 18.46 8.39 2.33
CA ALA A 52 19.33 9.52 2.01
C ALA A 52 20.33 9.17 0.92
N GLU A 53 20.57 10.13 0.05
CA GLU A 53 21.64 10.06 -0.94
C GLU A 53 22.99 10.35 -0.27
N VAL A 54 24.01 9.58 -0.64
CA VAL A 54 25.38 9.72 -0.14
C VAL A 54 26.27 10.18 -1.27
N PHE A 55 27.06 11.23 -1.00
CA PHE A 55 28.00 11.83 -1.93
C PHE A 55 29.43 11.59 -1.45
N GLU A 56 29.87 10.34 -1.45
CA GLU A 56 31.26 9.97 -1.10
C GLU A 56 32.18 9.87 -2.33
N SER A 57 31.62 9.84 -3.55
CA SER A 57 32.35 9.71 -4.82
C SER A 57 31.51 10.25 -5.99
N ASP A 58 32.01 10.14 -7.23
CA ASP A 58 31.22 10.42 -8.47
C ASP A 58 30.07 9.42 -8.70
N ILE A 59 29.82 8.51 -7.76
CA ILE A 59 28.78 7.48 -7.81
C ILE A 59 27.67 7.88 -6.82
N ILE A 60 26.43 7.87 -7.30
CA ILE A 60 25.24 8.13 -6.47
C ILE A 60 24.85 6.82 -5.78
N GLU A 61 24.87 6.83 -4.46
CA GLU A 61 24.42 5.72 -3.62
C GLU A 61 23.34 6.20 -2.64
N PHE A 62 22.49 5.28 -2.21
CA PHE A 62 21.43 5.55 -1.26
C PHE A 62 21.59 4.70 -0.01
N VAL A 63 21.69 5.36 1.14
CA VAL A 63 21.56 4.71 2.44
C VAL A 63 20.08 4.62 2.78
N VAL A 64 19.60 3.39 2.98
CA VAL A 64 18.23 3.08 3.36
C VAL A 64 18.22 2.47 4.76
N GLU A 65 17.48 3.10 5.66
CA GLU A 65 17.21 2.55 6.99
C GLU A 65 15.81 1.96 7.03
N SER A 66 15.71 0.76 7.60
CA SER A 66 14.45 0.06 7.77
C SER A 66 14.31 -0.55 9.15
N ASN A 67 13.06 -0.69 9.59
CA ASN A 67 12.69 -1.25 10.88
C ASN A 67 11.78 -2.46 10.68
N MET A 68 12.21 -3.61 11.17
CA MET A 68 11.41 -4.83 11.22
C MET A 68 11.18 -5.21 12.68
N ASN A 69 9.97 -4.93 13.20
CA ASN A 69 9.57 -5.26 14.57
C ASN A 69 10.56 -4.77 15.65
N GLY A 70 11.10 -3.56 15.48
CA GLY A 70 12.06 -2.94 16.40
C GLY A 70 13.52 -3.20 16.06
N VAL A 71 13.82 -4.10 15.11
CA VAL A 71 15.18 -4.34 14.61
C VAL A 71 15.48 -3.36 13.48
N ILE A 72 16.49 -2.51 13.67
CA ILE A 72 16.93 -1.55 12.65
C ILE A 72 17.98 -2.20 11.75
N SER A 73 17.80 -2.09 10.45
CA SER A 73 18.77 -2.47 9.42
C SER A 73 19.10 -1.28 8.53
N VAL A 74 20.37 -1.20 8.12
CA VAL A 74 20.88 -0.17 7.21
C VAL A 74 21.51 -0.86 6.01
N GLU A 75 21.14 -0.43 4.81
CA GLU A 75 21.65 -0.97 3.54
C GLU A 75 22.02 0.16 2.59
N VAL A 76 23.00 -0.08 1.72
CA VAL A 76 23.42 0.85 0.67
C VAL A 76 22.98 0.28 -0.68
N LEU A 77 22.28 1.08 -1.48
CA LEU A 77 21.71 0.69 -2.76
C LEU A 77 22.11 1.68 -3.86
N ASP A 78 22.33 1.17 -5.07
CA ASP A 78 22.63 2.00 -6.24
C ASP A 78 21.41 2.82 -6.71
N ALA A 79 20.19 2.33 -6.41
CA ALA A 79 18.96 2.96 -6.82
C ALA A 79 17.82 2.67 -5.84
N VAL A 80 16.91 3.65 -5.69
CA VAL A 80 15.70 3.52 -4.88
C VAL A 80 14.49 3.95 -5.70
N VAL A 81 13.44 3.12 -5.69
CA VAL A 81 12.14 3.42 -6.30
C VAL A 81 11.09 3.52 -5.20
N VAL A 82 10.38 4.65 -5.14
CA VAL A 82 9.39 4.92 -4.07
C VAL A 82 7.98 4.59 -4.55
N CYS A 83 7.39 3.54 -3.96
CA CYS A 83 6.05 3.04 -4.27
C CYS A 83 5.13 3.02 -3.02
N ASN A 84 5.24 4.00 -2.13
CA ASN A 84 4.54 4.01 -0.82
C ASN A 84 3.06 4.42 -0.86
N GLY A 85 2.55 4.85 -2.02
CA GLY A 85 1.16 5.30 -2.18
C GLY A 85 0.86 6.65 -1.51
N HIS A 86 -0.17 7.35 -1.98
CA HIS A 86 -0.51 8.71 -1.52
C HIS A 86 -1.88 8.83 -0.85
N ASP A 87 -2.71 7.78 -0.91
CA ASP A 87 -4.07 7.77 -0.33
C ASP A 87 -4.11 7.19 1.10
N ALA A 88 -2.95 7.01 1.74
CA ALA A 88 -2.87 6.49 3.09
C ALA A 88 -3.10 7.57 4.16
N GLN A 89 -2.66 8.81 3.91
CA GLN A 89 -2.77 9.92 4.84
C GLN A 89 -4.00 10.79 4.48
N PRO A 90 -4.98 10.95 5.39
CA PRO A 90 -6.18 11.72 5.09
C PRO A 90 -5.86 13.21 4.96
N ARG A 91 -6.39 13.85 3.91
CA ARG A 91 -6.35 15.31 3.77
C ARG A 91 -7.39 15.94 4.69
N LEU A 92 -6.93 16.53 5.79
CA LEU A 92 -7.80 17.14 6.80
C LEU A 92 -8.19 18.57 6.37
N ALA A 93 -9.48 18.84 6.22
CA ALA A 93 -9.96 20.22 5.99
C ALA A 93 -9.74 21.08 7.24
N THR A 94 -9.00 22.18 7.15
CA THR A 94 -8.59 23.01 8.29
C THR A 94 -9.55 24.17 8.59
N ASP A 95 -10.45 24.48 7.67
CA ASP A 95 -11.27 25.69 7.61
C ASP A 95 -12.77 25.44 7.88
N ILE A 96 -13.14 24.24 8.35
CA ILE A 96 -14.53 23.92 8.71
C ILE A 96 -14.83 24.43 10.13
N PRO A 97 -15.73 25.42 10.32
CA PRO A 97 -15.94 26.08 11.62
C PRO A 97 -16.43 25.14 12.73
N ALA A 98 -17.15 24.06 12.38
CA ALA A 98 -17.79 23.14 13.33
C ALA A 98 -16.96 21.88 13.67
N LYS A 99 -15.68 21.81 13.25
CA LYS A 99 -14.84 20.60 13.35
C LYS A 99 -14.56 20.12 14.79
N LYS A 100 -14.67 21.00 15.78
CA LYS A 100 -14.56 20.64 17.22
C LYS A 100 -15.83 20.02 17.81
N ILE A 101 -16.97 20.20 17.15
CA ILE A 101 -18.30 19.82 17.66
C ILE A 101 -18.76 18.50 17.02
N LEU A 102 -18.42 18.28 15.75
CA LEU A 102 -18.69 17.04 15.02
C LEU A 102 -17.40 16.22 14.98
N ASN A 103 -17.38 15.01 15.57
CA ASN A 103 -16.29 14.04 15.34
C ASN A 103 -16.24 13.71 13.83
N PRO A 104 -15.31 14.29 13.05
CA PRO A 104 -15.37 14.15 11.61
C PRO A 104 -14.85 12.75 11.24
N PHE A 105 -15.69 11.95 10.59
CA PHE A 105 -15.28 10.67 10.02
C PHE A 105 -14.61 10.90 8.67
N TYR A 106 -13.34 10.52 8.58
CA TYR A 106 -12.60 10.48 7.30
C TYR A 106 -12.80 9.12 6.65
N SER A 107 -12.82 9.08 5.31
CA SER A 107 -12.89 7.83 4.55
C SER A 107 -11.82 6.83 4.97
N LYS A 108 -10.65 7.30 5.40
CA LYS A 108 -9.53 6.46 5.86
C LYS A 108 -9.87 5.56 7.06
N ILE A 109 -10.77 6.00 7.95
CA ILE A 109 -11.17 5.24 9.16
C ILE A 109 -12.54 4.57 9.02
N TYR A 110 -13.19 4.72 7.86
CA TYR A 110 -14.44 4.07 7.56
C TYR A 110 -14.18 2.61 7.18
N GLN A 111 -14.81 1.67 7.90
CA GLN A 111 -14.63 0.23 7.66
C GLN A 111 -15.89 -0.42 7.12
N LEU A 112 -17.01 -0.26 7.84
CA LEU A 112 -18.30 -0.79 7.44
C LEU A 112 -19.39 0.28 7.61
N PRO A 113 -20.40 0.31 6.74
CA PRO A 113 -21.62 1.05 7.03
C PRO A 113 -22.22 0.51 8.31
N ARG A 114 -22.57 1.40 9.26
CA ARG A 114 -23.48 1.00 10.34
C ARG A 114 -24.80 0.64 9.66
N HIS A 115 -25.17 -0.63 9.71
CA HIS A 115 -26.52 -1.06 9.36
C HIS A 115 -27.51 -0.42 10.35
N THR A 116 -28.18 0.65 9.95
CA THR A 116 -29.52 0.94 10.48
C THR A 116 -30.47 -0.04 9.81
N TYR A 117 -30.61 -1.24 10.40
CA TYR A 117 -31.82 -2.03 10.18
C TYR A 117 -32.96 -1.28 10.86
N LEU A 118 -33.68 -0.45 10.10
CA LEU A 118 -35.07 -0.14 10.40
C LEU A 118 -35.90 -1.24 9.74
N THR A 119 -36.27 -2.22 10.55
CA THR A 119 -37.43 -3.12 10.32
C THR A 119 -38.37 -2.92 11.48
#